data_AF-A0A2H3DUZ5-F1
#
_entry.id   AF-A0A2H3DUZ5-F1
#
_cell.length_a   1.000
_cell.length_b   1.000
_cell.length_c   1.000
_cell.angle_alpha   90.00
_cell.angle_beta   90.00
_cell.angle_gamma   90.00
#
_symmetry.space_group_name_H-M   'P 1'
#
loop_
_entity.id
_entity.type
_entity.pdbx_description
1 polymer ?
#
loop_
_entity_poly.entity_id
_entity_poly.type
_entity_poly.pdbx_seq_one_letter_code
_entity_poly.pdbx_strand_id
1 'polypeptide(L)'
;MPLPILPIETWEQIIGSLKRYDRRSFCACCLVCRSWVPISRYYIYDTIFLLSASQVAKFLKSLICVEATPIGLYVNVLRLHEGSGRSPREHLWFSKALPTLSRCLPNVTNLTVDCIVPDTFDPPSWAALLNGFLKVTSLSLFFCRFTSPTEVLQLIASFPRMSSLYITRLGFIEDPRRVVTDTMITPPPELALLNVQQMHVTFLLHWLTEHRIMIRSATFTSVHSASMESIGKFVHQLGPSLEHLSLCEPEIDRLQPG
;
A
#
# COMPACT_ATOMS: atom_id res chain seq x y z
N MET A 1 13.85 -50.02 -2.43
CA MET A 1 13.06 -49.44 -3.54
C MET A 1 13.28 -47.93 -3.52
N PRO A 2 13.64 -47.27 -4.64
CA PRO A 2 13.73 -45.82 -4.69
C PRO A 2 12.34 -45.21 -4.44
N LEU A 3 12.28 -44.17 -3.60
CA LEU A 3 11.04 -43.43 -3.39
C LEU A 3 10.63 -42.71 -4.69
N PRO A 4 9.32 -42.60 -4.99
CA PRO A 4 8.87 -41.85 -6.14
C PRO A 4 9.26 -40.37 -6.00
N ILE A 5 9.87 -39.82 -7.05
CA ILE A 5 10.23 -38.41 -7.13
C ILE A 5 9.00 -37.65 -7.63
N LEU A 6 8.42 -36.79 -6.79
CA LEU A 6 7.33 -35.92 -7.21
C LEU A 6 7.87 -34.73 -8.02
N PRO A 7 7.12 -34.25 -9.04
CA PRO A 7 7.43 -33.01 -9.76
C PRO A 7 7.51 -31.79 -8.83
N ILE A 8 8.28 -30.78 -9.21
CA ILE A 8 8.50 -29.58 -8.38
C ILE A 8 7.22 -28.79 -8.16
N GLU A 9 6.34 -28.75 -9.15
CA GLU A 9 5.03 -28.10 -9.13
C GLU A 9 4.13 -28.73 -8.06
N THR A 10 4.25 -30.04 -7.84
CA THR A 10 3.51 -30.73 -6.78
C THR A 10 4.00 -30.29 -5.40
N TRP A 11 5.32 -30.14 -5.22
CA TRP A 11 5.87 -29.60 -3.98
C TRP A 11 5.49 -28.13 -3.75
N GLU A 12 5.46 -27.32 -4.81
CA GLU A 12 5.00 -25.93 -4.74
C GLU A 12 3.55 -25.82 -4.30
N GLN A 13 2.68 -26.70 -4.80
CA GLN A 13 1.28 -26.77 -4.36
C GLN A 13 1.15 -27.23 -2.91
N ILE A 14 1.90 -28.27 -2.50
CA ILE A 14 1.88 -28.77 -1.11
C ILE A 14 2.36 -27.67 -0.15
N ILE A 15 3.52 -27.07 -0.41
CA ILE A 15 4.09 -26.00 0.43
C ILE A 15 3.19 -24.76 0.37
N GLY A 16 2.66 -24.42 -0.81
CA GLY A 16 1.75 -23.29 -1.01
C GLY A 16 0.38 -23.46 -0.34
N SER A 17 -0.04 -24.69 -0.05
CA SER A 17 -1.27 -24.97 0.71
C SER A 17 -1.15 -24.67 2.20
N LEU A 18 0.08 -24.51 2.72
CA LEU A 18 0.29 -24.05 4.09
C LEU A 18 -0.32 -22.67 4.28
N LYS A 19 -0.80 -22.38 5.50
CA LYS A 19 -1.36 -21.06 5.81
C LYS A 19 -0.30 -19.99 5.52
N ARG A 20 -0.64 -18.98 4.73
CA ARG A 20 0.29 -17.90 4.29
C ARG A 20 1.05 -17.23 5.45
N TYR A 21 0.47 -17.21 6.64
CA TYR A 21 1.07 -16.60 7.84
C TYR A 21 1.83 -17.59 8.75
N ASP A 22 1.91 -18.87 8.39
CA ASP A 22 2.63 -19.88 9.16
C ASP A 22 4.12 -19.91 8.81
N ARG A 23 4.83 -18.85 9.19
CA ARG A 23 6.28 -18.73 9.00
C ARG A 23 7.05 -19.91 9.60
N ARG A 24 6.55 -20.51 10.69
CA ARG A 24 7.24 -21.63 11.36
C ARG A 24 7.26 -22.86 10.48
N SER A 25 6.14 -23.19 9.85
CA SER A 25 6.06 -24.29 8.90
C SER A 25 6.96 -24.06 7.68
N PHE A 26 6.99 -22.85 7.10
CA PHE A 26 7.90 -22.56 5.99
C PHE A 26 9.39 -22.62 6.40
N CYS A 27 9.73 -22.19 7.62
CA CYS A 27 11.08 -22.36 8.15
C CYS A 27 11.44 -23.84 8.30
N ALA A 28 10.52 -24.67 8.79
CA ALA A 28 10.73 -26.12 8.86
C ALA A 28 10.93 -26.71 7.45
N CYS A 29 10.13 -26.30 6.46
CA CYS A 29 10.29 -26.72 5.07
C CYS A 29 11.67 -26.36 4.49
N CYS A 30 12.23 -25.19 4.85
CA CYS A 30 13.60 -24.82 4.47
C CYS A 30 14.66 -25.79 5.01
N LEU A 31 14.38 -26.51 6.10
CA LEU A 31 15.30 -27.44 6.74
C LEU A 31 15.15 -28.89 6.25
N VAL A 32 14.07 -29.21 5.54
CA VAL A 32 13.82 -30.58 5.04
C VAL A 32 14.80 -30.93 3.92
N CYS A 33 14.86 -30.12 2.86
CA CYS A 33 15.77 -30.36 1.74
C CYS A 33 16.05 -29.07 0.94
N ARG A 34 17.12 -29.08 0.13
CA ARG A 34 17.53 -27.90 -0.66
C ARG A 34 16.50 -27.47 -1.71
N SER A 35 15.78 -28.42 -2.31
CA SER A 35 14.78 -28.13 -3.34
C SER A 35 13.58 -27.35 -2.80
N TRP A 36 13.29 -27.43 -1.49
CA TRP A 36 12.18 -26.71 -0.86
C TRP A 36 12.55 -25.30 -0.42
N VAL A 37 13.85 -24.99 -0.34
CA VAL A 37 14.36 -23.70 0.16
C VAL A 37 13.86 -22.52 -0.68
N PRO A 38 13.94 -22.53 -2.03
CA PRO A 38 13.50 -21.38 -2.83
C PRO A 38 12.01 -21.07 -2.65
N ILE A 39 11.17 -22.11 -2.70
CA ILE A 39 9.71 -22.02 -2.57
C ILE A 39 9.34 -21.51 -1.17
N SER A 40 9.94 -22.10 -0.14
CA SER A 40 9.66 -21.70 1.25
C SER A 40 10.14 -20.27 1.52
N ARG A 41 11.30 -19.87 0.99
CA ARG A 41 11.82 -18.50 1.12
C ARG A 41 10.92 -17.47 0.43
N TYR A 42 10.34 -17.81 -0.72
CA TYR A 42 9.35 -16.96 -1.37
C TYR A 42 8.22 -16.62 -0.38
N TYR A 43 7.57 -17.61 0.22
CA TYR A 43 6.50 -17.35 1.20
C TYR A 43 6.97 -16.67 2.49
N ILE A 44 8.19 -16.94 2.95
CA ILE A 44 8.77 -16.29 4.15
C ILE A 44 9.01 -14.79 3.91
N TYR A 45 9.44 -14.39 2.71
CA TYR A 45 9.86 -13.03 2.42
C TYR A 45 8.86 -12.25 1.54
N ASP A 46 7.80 -12.90 1.06
CA ASP A 46 6.74 -12.31 0.23
C ASP A 46 6.14 -11.05 0.85
N THR A 47 5.88 -11.08 2.16
CA THR A 47 5.25 -9.99 2.90
C THR A 47 6.18 -9.50 4.01
N ILE A 48 6.56 -8.22 3.94
CA ILE A 48 7.43 -7.55 4.92
C ILE A 48 6.68 -6.42 5.62
N PHE A 49 6.68 -6.46 6.95
CA PHE A 49 6.12 -5.43 7.82
C PHE A 49 7.27 -4.72 8.54
N LEU A 50 7.41 -3.42 8.30
CA LEU A 50 8.40 -2.56 8.93
C LEU A 50 7.69 -1.57 9.86
N LEU A 51 7.61 -1.93 11.14
CA LEU A 51 6.84 -1.21 12.17
C LEU A 51 7.70 -0.37 13.11
N SER A 52 9.02 -0.51 13.04
CA SER A 52 9.94 0.26 13.88
C SER A 52 11.31 0.42 13.23
N ALA A 53 12.02 1.47 13.63
CA ALA A 53 13.38 1.75 13.17
C ALA A 53 14.36 0.58 13.40
N SER A 54 14.20 -0.19 14.49
CA SER A 54 15.04 -1.37 14.76
C SER A 54 14.81 -2.50 13.76
N GLN A 55 13.55 -2.78 13.41
CA GLN A 55 13.21 -3.78 12.40
C GLN A 55 13.76 -3.36 11.03
N VAL A 56 13.59 -2.10 10.69
CA VAL A 56 14.09 -1.50 9.44
C VAL A 56 15.60 -1.64 9.36
N ALA A 57 16.34 -1.24 10.40
CA ALA A 57 17.80 -1.32 10.40
C ALA A 57 18.30 -2.77 10.19
N LYS A 58 17.67 -3.75 10.86
CA LYS A 58 18.00 -5.18 10.68
C LYS A 58 17.68 -5.65 9.26
N PHE A 59 16.54 -5.25 8.72
CA PHE A 59 16.12 -5.62 7.38
C PHE A 59 17.03 -5.00 6.30
N LEU A 60 17.33 -3.70 6.39
CA LEU A 60 18.27 -3.03 5.48
C LEU A 60 19.65 -3.68 5.52
N LYS A 61 20.15 -4.04 6.70
CA LYS A 61 21.41 -4.80 6.83
C LYS A 61 21.35 -6.12 6.08
N SER A 62 20.22 -6.82 6.13
CA SER A 62 20.02 -8.08 5.38
C SER A 62 19.90 -7.89 3.86
N LEU A 63 19.35 -6.76 3.39
CA LEU A 63 19.25 -6.45 1.97
C LEU A 63 20.60 -6.07 1.34
N ILE A 64 21.47 -5.40 2.11
CA ILE A 64 22.76 -4.89 1.62
C ILE A 64 23.86 -5.96 1.70
N CYS A 65 23.68 -7.00 2.53
CA CYS A 65 24.66 -8.06 2.69
C CYS A 65 24.86 -8.84 1.39
N VAL A 66 26.03 -8.68 0.75
CA VAL A 66 26.37 -9.27 -0.57
C VAL A 66 26.36 -10.80 -0.53
N GLU A 67 26.67 -11.39 0.61
CA GLU A 67 26.68 -12.84 0.81
C GLU A 67 25.28 -13.43 1.08
N ALA A 68 24.28 -12.57 1.31
CA ALA A 68 22.92 -13.01 1.55
C ALA A 68 22.23 -13.38 0.24
N THR A 69 21.31 -14.34 0.34
CA THR A 69 20.32 -14.59 -0.73
C THR A 69 19.60 -13.29 -1.06
N PRO A 70 19.28 -12.99 -2.34
CA PRO A 70 18.67 -11.73 -2.73
C PRO A 70 17.21 -11.62 -2.25
N ILE A 71 17.03 -11.44 -0.94
CA ILE A 71 15.74 -11.42 -0.23
C ILE A 71 14.78 -10.42 -0.88
N GLY A 72 15.29 -9.28 -1.32
CA GLY A 72 14.49 -8.21 -1.93
C GLY A 72 13.74 -8.63 -3.19
N LEU A 73 14.20 -9.67 -3.90
CA LEU A 73 13.49 -10.19 -5.08
C LEU A 73 12.22 -10.95 -4.73
N TYR A 74 12.10 -11.46 -3.51
CA TYR A 74 10.91 -12.19 -3.05
C TYR A 74 9.82 -11.27 -2.49
N VAL A 75 10.15 -10.01 -2.16
CA VAL A 75 9.21 -9.09 -1.50
C VAL A 75 8.20 -8.54 -2.50
N ASN A 76 6.94 -8.95 -2.38
CA ASN A 76 5.83 -8.44 -3.18
C ASN A 76 4.93 -7.49 -2.39
N VAL A 77 4.80 -7.71 -1.08
CA VAL A 77 3.96 -6.91 -0.19
C VAL A 77 4.84 -6.20 0.82
N LEU A 78 4.83 -4.86 0.79
CA LEU A 78 5.59 -4.02 1.69
C LEU A 78 4.64 -3.14 2.51
N ARG A 79 4.72 -3.26 3.84
CA ARG A 79 4.01 -2.38 4.76
C ARG A 79 4.99 -1.56 5.59
N LEU A 80 4.86 -0.24 5.49
CA LEU A 80 5.68 0.74 6.18
C LEU A 80 4.81 1.50 7.19
N HIS A 81 5.26 1.60 8.44
CA HIS A 81 4.55 2.31 9.51
C HIS A 81 5.49 3.22 10.29
N GLU A 82 5.30 4.54 10.19
CA GLU A 82 6.23 5.53 10.75
C GLU A 82 6.06 5.77 12.27
N GLY A 83 5.10 5.08 12.90
CA GLY A 83 4.77 5.27 14.31
C GLY A 83 3.53 6.13 14.49
N SER A 84 3.12 6.38 15.74
CA SER A 84 1.87 7.10 16.04
C SER A 84 2.02 8.62 16.10
N GLY A 85 3.22 9.12 15.83
CA GLY A 85 3.59 10.52 15.98
C GLY A 85 3.58 11.03 17.42
N ARG A 86 3.60 10.12 18.41
CA ARG A 86 3.66 10.48 19.83
C ARG A 86 5.06 10.89 20.28
N SER A 87 6.08 10.60 19.48
CA SER A 87 7.48 10.91 19.78
C SER A 87 8.18 11.51 18.56
N PRO A 88 8.84 12.68 18.69
CA PRO A 88 9.63 13.28 17.61
C PRO A 88 10.73 12.37 17.04
N ARG A 89 11.16 11.35 17.81
CA ARG A 89 12.19 10.39 17.39
C ARG A 89 11.65 9.26 16.51
N GLU A 90 10.34 9.10 16.38
CA GLU A 90 9.71 8.06 15.54
C GLU A 90 9.79 8.40 14.04
N HIS A 91 9.88 9.69 13.67
CA HIS A 91 9.67 10.23 12.31
C HIS A 91 10.88 10.28 11.38
N LEU A 92 11.97 9.56 11.66
CA LEU A 92 13.23 9.78 10.94
C LEU A 92 13.81 8.54 10.27
N TRP A 93 13.11 7.40 10.36
CA TRP A 93 13.62 6.19 9.73
C TRP A 93 13.17 6.05 8.28
N PHE A 94 11.97 6.53 7.91
CA PHE A 94 11.50 6.46 6.51
C PHE A 94 12.46 7.18 5.59
N SER A 95 12.85 8.41 5.92
CA SER A 95 13.82 9.19 5.13
C SER A 95 15.12 8.41 4.90
N LYS A 96 15.66 7.80 5.94
CA LYS A 96 16.89 7.01 5.83
C LYS A 96 16.71 5.70 5.06
N ALA A 97 15.53 5.10 5.10
CA ALA A 97 15.29 3.75 4.59
C ALA A 97 14.79 3.74 3.14
N LEU A 98 13.91 4.68 2.77
CA LEU A 98 13.21 4.70 1.49
C LEU A 98 14.15 4.59 0.28
N PRO A 99 15.28 5.34 0.19
CA PRO A 99 16.21 5.21 -0.93
C PRO A 99 16.81 3.81 -1.09
N THR A 100 17.00 3.08 0.02
CA THR A 100 17.51 1.70 -0.04
C THR A 100 16.40 0.72 -0.36
N LEU A 101 15.22 0.90 0.25
CA LEU A 101 14.07 0.02 0.02
C LEU A 101 13.61 0.08 -1.44
N SER A 102 13.47 1.27 -2.02
CA SER A 102 13.08 1.45 -3.43
C SER A 102 14.03 0.74 -4.38
N ARG A 103 15.34 0.85 -4.14
CA ARG A 103 16.36 0.21 -4.97
C ARG A 103 16.43 -1.31 -4.79
N CYS A 104 16.21 -1.81 -3.58
CA CYS A 104 16.41 -3.22 -3.25
C CYS A 104 15.15 -4.07 -3.39
N LEU A 105 13.96 -3.48 -3.54
CA LEU A 105 12.67 -4.18 -3.57
C LEU A 105 11.93 -3.97 -4.91
N PRO A 106 12.47 -4.45 -6.04
CA PRO A 106 11.96 -4.14 -7.38
C PRO A 106 10.63 -4.83 -7.72
N ASN A 107 10.17 -5.77 -6.90
CA ASN A 107 8.98 -6.60 -7.16
C ASN A 107 7.77 -6.24 -6.28
N VAL A 108 7.84 -5.14 -5.52
CA VAL A 108 6.71 -4.70 -4.69
C VAL A 108 5.51 -4.35 -5.59
N THR A 109 4.40 -5.05 -5.36
CA THR A 109 3.11 -4.90 -6.03
C THR A 109 2.04 -4.34 -5.09
N ASN A 110 2.15 -4.64 -3.79
CA ASN A 110 1.26 -4.10 -2.77
C ASN A 110 2.08 -3.24 -1.81
N LEU A 111 1.81 -1.93 -1.81
CA LEU A 111 2.43 -0.97 -0.92
C LEU A 111 1.41 -0.45 0.09
N THR A 112 1.68 -0.65 1.36
CA THR A 112 0.94 -0.04 2.46
C THR A 112 1.81 0.97 3.17
N VAL A 113 1.31 2.19 3.29
CA VAL A 113 1.97 3.26 4.02
C VAL A 113 1.05 3.78 5.12
N ASP A 114 1.58 3.84 6.34
CA ASP A 114 0.82 4.09 7.55
C ASP A 114 1.51 5.18 8.39
N CYS A 115 0.73 6.18 8.81
CA CYS A 115 1.16 7.33 9.62
C CYS A 115 2.28 8.20 9.01
N ILE A 116 2.34 8.35 7.69
CA ILE A 116 3.34 9.22 7.05
C ILE A 116 2.97 10.70 7.11
N VAL A 117 4.02 11.53 7.25
CA VAL A 117 3.96 13.00 7.20
C VAL A 117 5.01 13.49 6.21
N PRO A 118 4.67 13.76 4.93
CA PRO A 118 5.66 14.08 3.89
C PRO A 118 6.61 15.24 4.23
N ASP A 119 6.15 16.25 4.99
CA ASP A 119 6.98 17.37 5.46
C ASP A 119 8.21 16.94 6.27
N THR A 120 8.22 15.72 6.83
CA THR A 120 9.36 15.19 7.58
C THR A 120 10.38 14.48 6.69
N PHE A 121 10.11 14.34 5.39
CA PHE A 121 11.02 13.73 4.44
C PHE A 121 11.96 14.75 3.81
N ASP A 122 13.23 14.38 3.67
CA ASP A 122 14.10 15.06 2.74
C ASP A 122 13.64 14.79 1.28
N PRO A 123 13.89 15.74 0.35
CA PRO A 123 13.46 15.58 -1.04
C PRO A 123 13.92 14.27 -1.72
N PRO A 124 15.16 13.77 -1.53
CA PRO A 124 15.58 12.47 -2.05
C PRO A 124 14.72 11.30 -1.57
N SER A 125 14.30 11.32 -0.31
CA SER A 125 13.47 10.27 0.28
C SER A 125 12.06 10.26 -0.28
N TRP A 126 11.46 11.44 -0.44
CA TRP A 126 10.17 11.57 -1.11
C TRP A 126 10.25 11.10 -2.57
N ALA A 127 11.29 11.53 -3.30
CA ALA A 127 11.53 11.08 -4.66
C ALA A 127 11.75 9.56 -4.76
N ALA A 128 12.38 8.94 -3.75
CA ALA A 128 12.55 7.50 -3.69
C ALA A 128 11.22 6.75 -3.49
N LEU A 129 10.27 7.31 -2.73
CA LEU A 129 8.93 6.74 -2.61
C LEU A 129 8.16 6.84 -3.93
N LEU A 130 8.18 8.01 -4.57
CA LEU A 130 7.46 8.26 -5.81
C LEU A 130 8.00 7.39 -6.97
N ASN A 131 9.31 7.31 -7.13
CA ASN A 131 9.92 6.65 -8.30
C ASN A 131 10.34 5.20 -8.05
N GLY A 132 10.27 4.74 -6.79
CA GLY A 132 10.90 3.49 -6.37
C GLY A 132 10.13 2.22 -6.67
N PHE A 133 8.79 2.29 -6.69
CA PHE A 133 7.93 1.11 -6.65
C PHE A 133 7.02 1.04 -7.88
N LEU A 134 7.61 1.06 -9.08
CA LEU A 134 6.90 1.17 -10.35
C LEU A 134 5.96 -0.02 -10.67
N LYS A 135 6.11 -1.16 -9.97
CA LYS A 135 5.26 -2.35 -10.12
C LYS A 135 4.05 -2.36 -9.18
N VAL A 136 3.87 -1.34 -8.35
CA VAL A 136 2.73 -1.26 -7.43
C VAL A 136 1.41 -1.25 -8.21
N THR A 137 0.58 -2.24 -7.90
CA THR A 137 -0.80 -2.38 -8.40
C THR A 137 -1.82 -2.02 -7.33
N SER A 138 -1.44 -2.11 -6.04
CA SER A 138 -2.31 -1.81 -4.91
C SER A 138 -1.60 -0.88 -3.92
N LEU A 139 -2.16 0.30 -3.72
CA LEU A 139 -1.71 1.27 -2.71
C LEU A 139 -2.71 1.34 -1.56
N SER A 140 -2.20 1.33 -0.33
CA SER A 140 -3.02 1.55 0.87
C SER A 140 -2.41 2.64 1.75
N LEU A 141 -3.18 3.69 2.03
CA LEU A 141 -2.78 4.82 2.85
C LEU A 141 -3.61 4.83 4.14
N PHE A 142 -2.96 4.80 5.30
CA PHE A 142 -3.62 4.77 6.60
C PHE A 142 -3.08 5.87 7.51
N PHE A 143 -3.97 6.66 8.11
CA PHE A 143 -3.59 7.68 9.10
C PHE A 143 -2.52 8.68 8.60
N CYS A 144 -2.45 8.88 7.29
CA CYS A 144 -1.46 9.75 6.68
C CYS A 144 -1.89 11.22 6.78
N ARG A 145 -0.92 12.12 6.92
CA ARG A 145 -1.17 13.57 6.96
C ARG A 145 -0.29 14.27 5.93
N PHE A 146 -0.94 14.86 4.93
CA PHE A 146 -0.28 15.57 3.82
C PHE A 146 -0.42 17.08 4.02
N THR A 147 0.44 17.87 3.37
CA THR A 147 0.32 19.32 3.41
C THR A 147 -0.82 19.78 2.53
N SER A 148 -0.91 19.23 1.32
CA SER A 148 -1.93 19.57 0.33
C SER A 148 -2.51 18.33 -0.37
N PRO A 149 -3.72 18.45 -0.97
CA PRO A 149 -4.27 17.42 -1.85
C PRO A 149 -3.34 17.04 -3.02
N THR A 150 -2.58 18.00 -3.54
CA THR A 150 -1.67 17.80 -4.67
C THR A 150 -0.61 16.74 -4.37
N GLU A 151 -0.06 16.71 -3.16
CA GLU A 151 0.93 15.69 -2.77
C GLU A 151 0.36 14.28 -2.79
N VAL A 152 -0.90 14.13 -2.39
CA VAL A 152 -1.62 12.84 -2.45
C VAL A 152 -1.81 12.42 -3.90
N LEU A 153 -2.22 13.35 -4.77
CA LEU A 153 -2.38 13.07 -6.19
C LEU A 153 -1.05 12.70 -6.85
N GLN A 154 0.04 13.40 -6.52
CA GLN A 154 1.40 13.07 -6.99
C GLN A 154 1.82 11.67 -6.56
N LEU A 155 1.56 11.29 -5.30
CA LEU A 155 1.84 9.95 -4.79
C LEU A 155 1.01 8.88 -5.50
N ILE A 156 -0.28 9.13 -5.72
CA ILE A 156 -1.16 8.19 -6.42
C ILE A 156 -0.69 8.04 -7.89
N ALA A 157 -0.37 9.14 -8.56
CA ALA A 157 0.05 9.18 -9.96
C ALA A 157 1.43 8.55 -10.20
N SER A 158 2.27 8.42 -9.17
CA SER A 158 3.61 7.83 -9.31
C SER A 158 3.59 6.31 -9.53
N PHE A 159 2.43 5.66 -9.45
CA PHE A 159 2.25 4.22 -9.65
C PHE A 159 1.46 3.94 -10.94
N PRO A 160 2.12 3.82 -12.11
CA PRO A 160 1.44 3.78 -13.40
C PRO A 160 0.57 2.53 -13.63
N ARG A 161 0.83 1.44 -12.89
CA ARG A 161 0.10 0.16 -12.98
C ARG A 161 -0.91 -0.03 -11.85
N MET A 162 -1.19 1.04 -11.10
CA MET A 162 -2.06 0.95 -9.94
C MET A 162 -3.51 0.72 -10.37
N SER A 163 -4.09 -0.38 -9.89
CA SER A 163 -5.47 -0.76 -10.13
C SER A 163 -6.35 -0.63 -8.89
N SER A 164 -5.74 -0.60 -7.70
CA SER A 164 -6.44 -0.58 -6.42
C SER A 164 -5.91 0.51 -5.50
N LEU A 165 -6.81 1.37 -5.03
CA LEU A 165 -6.52 2.43 -4.07
C LEU A 165 -7.38 2.27 -2.83
N TYR A 166 -6.73 2.15 -1.69
CA TYR A 166 -7.37 2.10 -0.38
C TYR A 166 -6.88 3.27 0.47
N ILE A 167 -7.78 4.12 0.96
CA ILE A 167 -7.43 5.26 1.80
C ILE A 167 -8.28 5.24 3.06
N THR A 168 -7.66 5.40 4.22
CA THR A 168 -8.35 5.50 5.51
C THR A 168 -7.73 6.59 6.37
N ARG A 169 -8.59 7.49 6.89
CA ARG A 169 -8.20 8.57 7.82
C ARG A 169 -7.07 9.44 7.27
N LEU A 170 -7.27 9.99 6.08
CA LEU A 170 -6.34 10.92 5.45
C LEU A 170 -6.60 12.35 5.96
N GLY A 171 -5.56 13.01 6.46
CA GLY A 171 -5.61 14.40 6.93
C GLY A 171 -4.80 15.37 6.05
N PHE A 172 -5.17 16.65 6.10
CA PHE A 172 -4.47 17.74 5.43
C PHE A 172 -4.08 18.85 6.43
N ILE A 173 -2.94 19.48 6.22
CA ILE A 173 -2.53 20.68 6.99
C ILE A 173 -3.26 21.90 6.44
N GLU A 174 -3.26 22.06 5.12
CA GLU A 174 -4.03 23.10 4.44
C GLU A 174 -5.50 22.70 4.29
N ASP A 175 -6.39 23.70 4.14
CA ASP A 175 -7.80 23.40 3.90
C ASP A 175 -7.96 22.70 2.54
N PRO A 176 -8.39 21.42 2.49
CA PRO A 176 -8.51 20.66 1.25
C PRO A 176 -9.58 21.22 0.29
N ARG A 177 -10.42 22.16 0.75
CA ARG A 177 -11.41 22.86 -0.08
C ARG A 177 -10.80 23.97 -0.91
N ARG A 178 -9.55 24.40 -0.63
CA ARG A 178 -8.81 25.30 -1.52
C ARG A 178 -8.39 24.49 -2.74
N VAL A 179 -9.30 24.41 -3.71
CA VAL A 179 -9.12 23.64 -4.95
C VAL A 179 -7.92 24.21 -5.70
N VAL A 180 -6.81 23.50 -5.67
CA VAL A 180 -5.78 23.57 -6.70
C VAL A 180 -5.80 22.22 -7.40
N THR A 181 -6.69 22.09 -8.39
CA THR A 181 -6.61 20.99 -9.36
C THR A 181 -5.51 21.37 -10.32
N ASP A 182 -4.28 20.97 -10.00
CA ASP A 182 -3.22 20.95 -11.00
C ASP A 182 -3.61 19.91 -12.05
N THR A 183 -4.22 20.38 -13.13
CA THR A 183 -4.72 19.56 -14.24
C THR A 183 -3.62 18.79 -14.95
N MET A 184 -2.34 19.00 -14.60
CA MET A 184 -1.21 18.29 -15.19
C MET A 184 -0.97 16.90 -14.59
N ILE A 185 -1.45 16.63 -13.37
CA ILE A 185 -1.23 15.32 -12.74
C ILE A 185 -2.27 14.33 -13.27
N THR A 186 -1.81 13.30 -13.99
CA THR A 186 -2.69 12.29 -14.55
C THR A 186 -2.86 11.09 -13.60
N PRO A 187 -4.10 10.61 -13.38
CA PRO A 187 -4.34 9.41 -12.59
C PRO A 187 -3.83 8.14 -13.28
N PRO A 188 -3.52 7.07 -12.51
CA PRO A 188 -3.18 5.78 -13.09
C PRO A 188 -4.34 5.25 -13.96
N PRO A 189 -4.08 4.91 -15.23
CA PRO A 189 -5.13 4.55 -16.17
C PRO A 189 -5.81 3.21 -15.84
N GLU A 190 -5.13 2.34 -15.09
CA GLU A 190 -5.63 1.03 -14.69
C GLU A 190 -6.44 1.05 -13.39
N LEU A 191 -6.62 2.21 -12.75
CA LEU A 191 -7.33 2.33 -11.48
C LEU A 191 -8.79 1.90 -11.66
N ALA A 192 -9.17 0.81 -10.99
CA ALA A 192 -10.47 0.18 -11.11
C ALA A 192 -11.18 0.00 -9.76
N LEU A 193 -10.42 -0.10 -8.66
CA LEU A 193 -10.95 -0.29 -7.31
C LEU A 193 -10.60 0.91 -6.44
N LEU A 194 -11.64 1.54 -5.89
CA LEU A 194 -11.53 2.69 -5.00
C LEU A 194 -12.22 2.38 -3.67
N ASN A 195 -11.46 2.37 -2.58
CA ASN A 195 -12.01 2.24 -1.24
C ASN A 195 -11.54 3.40 -0.38
N VAL A 196 -12.49 4.18 0.11
CA VAL A 196 -12.20 5.40 0.83
C VAL A 196 -12.99 5.45 2.12
N GLN A 197 -12.27 5.68 3.21
CA GLN A 197 -12.83 5.70 4.56
C GLN A 197 -12.40 6.94 5.34
N GLN A 198 -13.36 7.58 6.00
CA GLN A 198 -13.10 8.64 6.98
C GLN A 198 -12.21 9.77 6.45
N MET A 199 -12.51 10.29 5.26
CA MET A 199 -11.80 11.44 4.68
C MET A 199 -12.73 12.34 3.85
N HIS A 200 -12.26 13.55 3.56
CA HIS A 200 -12.88 14.42 2.56
C HIS A 200 -12.47 13.96 1.15
N VAL A 201 -13.41 13.46 0.35
CA VAL A 201 -13.11 12.82 -0.94
C VAL A 201 -13.28 13.74 -2.15
N THR A 202 -13.78 14.96 -1.95
CA THR A 202 -14.21 15.84 -3.05
C THR A 202 -13.12 16.11 -4.09
N PHE A 203 -11.88 16.41 -3.66
CA PHE A 203 -10.77 16.65 -4.59
C PHE A 203 -10.42 15.39 -5.40
N LEU A 204 -10.40 14.22 -4.75
CA LEU A 204 -10.05 12.94 -5.38
C LEU A 204 -11.11 12.55 -6.41
N LEU A 205 -12.38 12.67 -6.05
CA LEU A 205 -13.49 12.38 -6.96
C LEU A 205 -13.48 13.34 -8.15
N HIS A 206 -13.30 14.64 -7.92
CA HIS A 206 -13.19 15.62 -8.99
C HIS A 206 -12.07 15.26 -9.97
N TRP A 207 -10.87 14.99 -9.44
CA TRP A 207 -9.71 14.62 -10.25
C TRP A 207 -9.94 13.36 -11.09
N LEU A 208 -10.52 12.30 -10.52
CA LEU A 208 -10.85 11.08 -11.26
C LEU A 208 -11.93 11.32 -12.32
N THR A 209 -12.90 12.19 -12.02
CA THR A 209 -14.00 12.58 -12.90
C THR A 209 -13.50 13.34 -14.12
N GLU A 210 -12.63 14.33 -13.92
CA GLU A 210 -12.04 15.14 -14.99
C GLU A 210 -11.23 14.28 -15.97
N HIS A 211 -10.49 13.30 -15.46
CA HIS A 211 -9.68 12.40 -16.26
C HIS A 211 -10.45 11.19 -16.81
N ARG A 212 -11.76 11.09 -16.54
CA ARG A 212 -12.65 10.03 -17.03
C ARG A 212 -12.14 8.62 -16.69
N ILE A 213 -11.61 8.43 -15.49
CA ILE A 213 -11.15 7.12 -15.02
C ILE A 213 -12.33 6.19 -14.78
N MET A 214 -12.22 4.95 -15.26
CA MET A 214 -13.28 3.94 -15.20
C MET A 214 -13.16 3.10 -13.94
N ILE A 215 -13.84 3.51 -12.87
CA ILE A 215 -13.88 2.75 -11.61
C ILE A 215 -14.98 1.68 -11.68
N ARG A 216 -14.60 0.42 -11.44
CA ARG A 216 -15.50 -0.73 -11.41
C ARG A 216 -16.07 -0.99 -10.02
N SER A 217 -15.31 -0.72 -8.97
CA SER A 217 -15.75 -0.90 -7.60
C SER A 217 -15.41 0.33 -6.77
N ALA A 218 -16.44 0.91 -6.14
CA ALA A 218 -16.29 2.04 -5.25
C ALA A 218 -16.92 1.73 -3.89
N THR A 219 -16.13 1.85 -2.82
CA THR A 219 -16.59 1.72 -1.43
C THR A 219 -16.31 3.02 -0.70
N PHE A 220 -17.34 3.59 -0.10
CA PHE A 220 -17.27 4.80 0.71
C PHE A 220 -17.78 4.48 2.11
N THR A 221 -16.90 4.56 3.10
CA THR A 221 -17.27 4.28 4.51
C THR A 221 -17.03 5.51 5.37
N SER A 222 -18.03 5.93 6.14
CA SER A 222 -17.89 7.04 7.09
C SER A 222 -17.35 8.32 6.44
N VAL A 223 -17.82 8.65 5.23
CA VAL A 223 -17.39 9.84 4.51
C VAL A 223 -18.09 11.08 5.06
N HIS A 224 -17.40 12.22 5.06
CA HIS A 224 -17.95 13.49 5.54
C HIS A 224 -19.18 13.90 4.73
N SER A 225 -20.24 14.38 5.38
CA SER A 225 -21.52 14.76 4.74
C SER A 225 -21.35 15.75 3.59
N ALA A 226 -20.43 16.72 3.75
CA ALA A 226 -20.06 17.68 2.71
C ALA A 226 -19.56 17.06 1.38
N SER A 227 -19.14 15.79 1.36
CA SER A 227 -18.70 15.10 0.15
C SER A 227 -19.80 14.28 -0.55
N MET A 228 -21.00 14.18 0.04
CA MET A 228 -22.09 13.36 -0.53
C MET A 228 -22.55 13.87 -1.90
N GLU A 229 -22.58 15.18 -2.12
CA GLU A 229 -22.91 15.73 -3.45
C GLU A 229 -21.86 15.34 -4.50
N SER A 230 -20.57 15.39 -4.14
CA SER A 230 -19.48 14.96 -5.02
C SER A 230 -19.54 13.46 -5.33
N ILE A 231 -19.88 12.63 -4.33
CA ILE A 231 -20.10 11.19 -4.52
C ILE A 231 -21.27 10.95 -5.48
N GLY A 232 -22.39 11.66 -5.29
CA GLY A 232 -23.55 11.54 -6.17
C GLY A 232 -23.22 11.88 -7.62
N LYS A 233 -22.52 13.00 -7.87
CA LYS A 233 -22.05 13.39 -9.21
C LYS A 233 -21.10 12.35 -9.81
N PHE A 234 -20.14 11.87 -9.02
CA PHE A 234 -19.17 10.86 -9.43
C PHE A 234 -19.84 9.54 -9.82
N VAL A 235 -20.74 9.02 -8.99
CA VAL A 235 -21.49 7.78 -9.25
C VAL A 235 -22.37 7.93 -10.48
N HIS A 236 -23.04 9.08 -10.64
CA HIS A 236 -23.87 9.34 -11.82
C HIS A 236 -23.04 9.29 -13.12
N GLN A 237 -21.83 9.86 -13.11
CA GLN A 237 -20.94 9.84 -14.26
C GLN A 237 -20.35 8.45 -14.55
N LEU A 238 -20.05 7.67 -13.50
CA LEU A 238 -19.50 6.32 -13.62
C LEU A 238 -20.56 5.23 -13.87
N GLY A 239 -21.85 5.55 -13.80
CA GLY A 239 -22.95 4.59 -13.85
C GLY A 239 -22.78 3.43 -14.85
N PRO A 240 -22.29 3.66 -16.09
CA PRO A 240 -22.10 2.59 -17.07
C PRO A 240 -20.97 1.58 -16.76
N SER A 241 -19.97 1.93 -15.95
CA SER A 241 -18.78 1.11 -15.68
C SER A 241 -18.70 0.54 -14.27
N LEU A 242 -19.57 1.02 -13.37
CA LEU A 242 -19.58 0.62 -11.97
C LEU A 242 -20.27 -0.73 -11.79
N GLU A 243 -19.50 -1.75 -11.41
CA GLU A 243 -19.98 -3.10 -11.10
C GLU A 243 -20.42 -3.21 -9.63
N HIS A 244 -19.72 -2.50 -8.73
CA HIS A 244 -19.95 -2.56 -7.29
C HIS A 244 -19.93 -1.16 -6.66
N LEU A 245 -20.98 -0.84 -5.90
CA LEU A 245 -21.06 0.37 -5.10
C LEU A 245 -21.45 -0.01 -3.68
N SER A 246 -20.66 0.42 -2.70
CA SER A 246 -20.99 0.30 -1.29
C SER A 246 -20.89 1.66 -0.61
N LEU A 247 -21.98 2.07 0.04
CA LEU A 247 -22.06 3.26 0.88
C LEU A 247 -22.35 2.79 2.30
N CYS A 248 -21.33 2.80 3.15
CA CYS A 248 -21.46 2.44 4.55
C CYS A 248 -21.46 3.72 5.39
N GLU A 249 -22.57 4.00 6.06
CA GLU A 249 -22.53 4.93 7.18
C GLU A 249 -21.62 4.36 8.29
N PRO A 250 -20.98 5.22 9.10
CA PRO A 250 -20.34 4.72 10.29
C PRO A 250 -21.39 3.96 11.08
N GLU A 251 -21.13 2.71 11.45
CA GLU A 251 -21.77 2.18 12.65
C GLU A 251 -21.36 3.15 13.76
N ILE A 252 -22.26 4.08 14.08
CA ILE A 252 -22.17 4.84 15.31
C ILE A 252 -22.20 3.75 16.36
N ASP A 253 -21.02 3.39 16.85
CA ASP A 253 -20.88 2.52 18.01
C ASP A 253 -21.93 3.04 18.99
N ARG A 254 -22.95 2.21 19.22
CA ARG A 254 -23.93 2.41 20.28
C ARG A 254 -23.22 2.19 21.60
N LEU A 255 -22.19 3.00 21.87
CA LEU A 255 -21.69 3.26 23.21
C LEU A 255 -22.71 4.19 23.86
N GLN A 256 -23.82 3.57 24.28
CA GLN A 256 -24.59 4.11 25.38
C GLN A 256 -23.81 3.94 26.69
N PRO A 257 -24.02 4.86 27.64
CA PRO A 257 -23.15 5.08 28.78
C PRO A 257 -23.37 4.00 29.86
N GLY A 258 -22.28 3.59 30.50
CA GLY A 258 -22.27 2.90 31.78
C GLY A 258 -21.37 3.66 32.74
#